data_AF-A0A7K3ZT23-F1
#
_entry.id   AF-A0A7K3ZT23-F1
#
_cell.length_a   1.000
_cell.length_b   1.000
_cell.length_c   1.000
_cell.angle_alpha   90.00
_cell.angle_beta   90.00
_cell.angle_gamma   90.00
#
_symmetry.space_group_name_H-M   'P 1'
#
loop_
_entity.id
_entity.type
_entity.pdbx_description
1 polymer ?
#
loop_
_entity_poly.entity_id
_entity_poly.type
_entity_poly.pdbx_seq_one_letter_code
_entity_poly.pdbx_strand_id
1 'polypeptide(L)'
;MSGKTKKEPSLALGGQALIEGVMMRSKRHVVACVRTPSKEIITDVKPVKPFSDRNRVLGWPIIRGAVGMIESLIVGFNALMFSASNAFEIEGEDGKEPEKIEFGWGEIAFIVVALAGMMAVFFLVPYLLSSWLGLESGTVLFNIAEAVIRLAM
;
A
#
# COMPACT_ATOMS: atom_id res chain seq x y z
N MET A 1 41.83 23.75 22.87
CA MET A 1 41.32 23.19 21.60
C MET A 1 40.30 22.11 21.93
N SER A 2 39.00 22.41 21.83
CA SER A 2 37.93 21.45 22.14
C SER A 2 37.60 20.64 20.88
N GLY A 3 37.95 19.36 20.91
CA GLY A 3 37.72 18.42 19.80
C GLY A 3 36.23 18.16 19.61
N LYS A 4 35.69 18.58 18.46
CA LYS A 4 34.32 18.26 18.06
C LYS A 4 34.21 16.75 17.84
N THR A 5 33.52 16.05 18.73
CA THR A 5 33.14 14.65 18.57
C THR A 5 32.24 14.52 17.33
N LYS A 6 32.78 13.96 16.25
CA LYS A 6 32.06 13.74 15.00
C LYS A 6 31.00 12.66 15.28
N LYS A 7 29.72 13.06 15.34
CA LYS A 7 28.59 12.16 15.59
C LYS A 7 28.61 11.06 14.53
N GLU A 8 28.88 9.82 14.92
CA GLU A 8 28.92 8.71 13.96
C GLU A 8 27.55 8.59 13.27
N PRO A 9 27.51 8.49 11.93
CA PRO A 9 26.25 8.38 11.22
C PRO A 9 25.56 7.10 11.67
N SER A 10 24.28 7.21 12.04
CA SER A 10 23.49 6.04 12.43
C SER A 10 23.49 5.02 11.28
N LEU A 11 24.05 3.83 11.52
CA LEU A 11 24.08 2.71 10.57
C LEU A 11 22.74 1.98 10.44
N ALA A 12 21.62 2.67 10.73
CA ALA A 12 20.30 2.10 10.59
C ALA A 12 20.02 1.82 9.11
N LEU A 13 20.16 0.54 8.75
CA LEU A 13 19.94 -0.01 7.43
C LEU A 13 18.81 -1.04 7.55
N GLY A 14 17.86 -0.98 6.63
CA GLY A 14 16.85 -2.00 6.44
C GLY A 14 16.97 -2.60 5.04
N GLY A 15 16.25 -3.67 4.77
CA GLY A 15 16.24 -4.27 3.45
C GLY A 15 15.00 -5.10 3.18
N GLN A 16 14.85 -5.47 1.92
CA GLN A 16 13.78 -6.33 1.42
C GLN A 16 14.39 -7.29 0.40
N ALA A 17 13.92 -8.55 0.39
CA ALA A 17 14.25 -9.49 -0.69
C ALA A 17 13.44 -9.13 -1.95
N LEU A 18 14.08 -9.18 -3.11
CA LEU A 18 13.46 -8.99 -4.41
C LEU A 18 13.52 -10.30 -5.21
N ILE A 19 12.83 -10.35 -6.36
CA ILE A 19 12.92 -11.47 -7.28
C ILE A 19 14.31 -11.46 -7.91
N GLU A 20 15.08 -12.53 -7.71
CA GLU A 20 16.48 -12.64 -8.16
C GLU A 20 17.38 -11.48 -7.70
N GLY A 21 17.06 -10.87 -6.55
CA GLY A 21 17.73 -9.65 -6.11
C GLY A 21 17.55 -9.29 -4.64
N VAL A 22 18.17 -8.17 -4.25
CA VAL A 22 18.12 -7.62 -2.90
C VAL A 22 17.99 -6.10 -2.93
N MET A 23 17.24 -5.56 -1.96
CA MET A 23 17.12 -4.13 -1.72
C MET A 23 17.66 -3.78 -0.33
N MET A 24 18.45 -2.72 -0.24
CA MET A 24 18.89 -2.10 1.02
C MET A 24 18.48 -0.63 1.06
N ARG A 25 18.00 -0.17 2.21
CA ARG A 25 17.56 1.20 2.47
C ARG A 25 18.33 1.78 3.65
N SER A 26 18.95 2.92 3.40
CA SER A 26 19.45 3.85 4.42
C SER A 26 18.48 5.02 4.59
N LYS A 27 18.76 5.92 5.53
CA LYS A 27 17.97 7.13 5.73
C LYS A 27 17.88 8.03 4.47
N ARG A 28 18.86 7.96 3.56
CA ARG A 28 18.96 8.88 2.40
C ARG A 28 19.01 8.20 1.05
N HIS A 29 19.21 6.89 0.99
CA HIS A 29 19.36 6.15 -0.26
C HIS A 29 18.70 4.80 -0.17
N VAL A 30 18.14 4.36 -1.28
CA VAL A 30 17.70 2.99 -1.53
C VAL A 30 18.56 2.45 -2.66
N VAL A 31 19.04 1.22 -2.49
CA VAL A 31 19.82 0.49 -3.48
C VAL A 31 19.13 -0.83 -3.73
N ALA A 32 18.83 -1.14 -4.98
CA ALA A 32 18.30 -2.42 -5.41
C ALA A 32 19.27 -3.06 -6.41
N CYS A 33 19.61 -4.32 -6.21
CA CYS A 33 20.46 -5.11 -7.11
C CYS A 33 19.68 -6.34 -7.56
N VAL A 34 19.60 -6.58 -8.87
CA VAL A 34 18.84 -7.68 -9.46
C VAL A 34 19.70 -8.39 -10.50
N ARG A 35 19.66 -9.71 -10.49
CA ARG A 35 20.35 -10.54 -11.48
C ARG A 35 19.43 -10.78 -12.68
N THR A 36 19.93 -10.49 -13.88
CA THR A 36 19.21 -10.74 -15.13
C THR A 36 19.32 -12.21 -15.57
N PRO A 37 18.47 -12.66 -16.51
CA PRO A 37 18.64 -13.97 -17.17
C PRO A 37 20.00 -14.14 -17.86
N SER A 38 20.57 -13.04 -18.40
CA SER A 38 21.94 -13.00 -18.95
C SER A 38 23.06 -13.17 -17.90
N LYS A 39 22.69 -13.33 -16.62
CA LYS A 39 23.58 -13.44 -15.45
C LYS A 39 24.35 -12.18 -15.09
N GLU A 40 23.97 -11.04 -15.64
CA GLU A 40 24.50 -9.73 -15.24
C GLU A 40 23.76 -9.21 -14.00
N ILE A 41 24.38 -8.28 -13.27
CA ILE A 41 23.76 -7.65 -12.10
C ILE A 41 23.49 -6.19 -12.42
N ILE A 42 22.21 -5.83 -12.45
CA ILE A 42 21.77 -4.44 -12.64
C ILE A 42 21.53 -3.85 -11.25
N THR A 43 22.06 -2.65 -11.03
CA THR A 43 21.93 -1.93 -9.76
C THR A 43 21.25 -0.58 -9.97
N ASP A 44 20.17 -0.33 -9.23
CA ASP A 44 19.45 0.93 -9.19
C ASP A 44 19.71 1.63 -7.84
N VAL A 45 20.16 2.89 -7.90
CA VAL A 45 20.47 3.70 -6.71
C VAL A 45 19.62 4.96 -6.73
N LYS A 46 18.70 5.07 -5.78
CA LYS A 46 17.75 6.19 -5.69
C LYS A 46 17.93 6.99 -4.40
N PRO A 47 18.05 8.32 -4.47
CA PRO A 47 18.02 9.16 -3.27
C PRO A 47 16.60 9.20 -2.69
N VAL A 48 16.49 9.04 -1.37
CA VAL A 48 15.24 9.13 -0.62
C VAL A 48 15.27 10.35 0.28
N LYS A 49 14.24 11.20 0.16
CA LYS A 49 13.95 12.27 1.10
C LYS A 49 12.67 11.90 1.86
N PRO A 50 12.76 11.57 3.16
CA PRO A 50 11.60 11.22 3.98
C PRO A 50 10.49 12.26 3.88
N PHE A 51 9.24 11.84 3.85
CA PHE A 51 8.12 12.79 3.79
C PHE A 51 8.04 13.66 5.05
N SER A 52 8.44 13.11 6.20
CA SER A 52 8.58 13.86 7.45
C SER A 52 9.61 15.01 7.37
N ASP A 53 10.61 14.88 6.50
CA ASP A 53 11.64 15.92 6.31
C ASP A 53 11.16 17.01 5.35
N ARG A 54 10.15 16.72 4.51
CA ARG A 54 9.54 17.71 3.60
C ARG A 54 8.50 18.58 4.33
N ASN A 55 7.63 17.96 5.13
CA ASN A 55 6.57 18.65 5.86
C ASN A 55 6.61 18.29 7.34
N ARG A 56 6.82 19.29 8.20
CA ARG A 56 6.91 19.13 9.66
C ARG A 56 5.65 18.52 10.29
N VAL A 57 4.48 18.76 9.70
CA VAL A 57 3.21 18.17 10.12
C VAL A 57 3.22 16.64 9.95
N LEU A 58 3.77 16.14 8.83
CA LEU A 58 3.87 14.69 8.54
C LEU A 58 4.81 13.94 9.50
N GLY A 59 5.62 14.68 10.27
CA GLY A 59 6.46 14.13 11.34
C GLY A 59 5.77 14.02 12.71
N TRP A 60 4.52 14.45 12.87
CA TRP A 60 3.80 14.36 14.15
C TRP A 60 3.58 12.92 14.59
N PRO A 61 3.72 12.59 15.89
CA PRO A 61 3.70 11.22 16.38
C PRO A 61 2.44 10.43 16.01
N ILE A 62 1.29 11.12 15.91
CA ILE A 62 0.00 10.52 15.55
C ILE A 62 0.00 10.03 14.09
N ILE A 63 0.49 10.84 13.14
CA ILE A 63 0.44 10.51 11.70
C ILE A 63 1.74 9.94 11.14
N ARG A 64 2.85 10.10 11.88
CA ARG A 64 4.20 9.66 11.48
C ARG A 64 4.24 8.17 11.13
N GLY A 65 3.50 7.33 11.87
CA GLY A 65 3.42 5.89 11.61
C GLY A 65 2.80 5.59 10.24
N ALA A 66 1.61 6.14 9.98
CA ALA A 66 0.92 5.98 8.70
C ALA A 66 1.74 6.54 7.52
N VAL A 67 2.31 7.73 7.67
CA VAL A 67 3.18 8.33 6.65
C VAL A 67 4.39 7.44 6.36
N GLY A 68 5.06 6.92 7.40
CA GLY A 68 6.21 6.04 7.24
C GLY A 68 5.86 4.70 6.60
N MET A 69 4.67 4.16 6.89
CA MET A 69 4.15 2.95 6.25
C MET A 69 3.91 3.19 4.75
N ILE A 70 3.21 4.27 4.39
CA ILE A 70 2.95 4.63 2.98
C ILE A 70 4.27 4.85 2.24
N GLU A 71 5.22 5.59 2.82
CA GLU A 71 6.53 5.80 2.20
C GLU A 71 7.27 4.48 1.96
N SER A 72 7.22 3.56 2.93
CA SER A 72 7.87 2.26 2.82
C SER A 72 7.18 1.36 1.78
N LEU A 73 5.84 1.42 1.68
CA LEU A 73 5.08 0.71 0.66
C LEU A 73 5.45 1.18 -0.74
N ILE A 74 5.48 2.51 -0.97
CA ILE A 74 5.85 3.09 -2.26
C ILE A 74 7.26 2.64 -2.67
N VAL A 75 8.23 2.74 -1.75
CA VAL A 75 9.61 2.34 -2.02
C VAL A 75 9.70 0.84 -2.31
N GLY A 76 9.07 -0.01 -1.49
CA GLY A 76 9.10 -1.46 -1.65
C GLY A 76 8.43 -1.90 -2.95
N PHE A 77 7.29 -1.31 -3.30
CA PHE A 77 6.59 -1.58 -4.55
C PHE A 77 7.43 -1.22 -5.77
N ASN A 78 8.05 -0.03 -5.78
CA ASN A 78 8.94 0.38 -6.87
C ASN A 78 10.15 -0.56 -7.03
N ALA A 79 10.71 -1.07 -5.94
CA ALA A 79 11.82 -2.02 -5.98
C ALA A 79 11.38 -3.39 -6.52
N LEU A 80 10.17 -3.85 -6.17
CA LEU A 80 9.58 -5.07 -6.73
C LEU A 80 9.34 -4.94 -8.24
N MET A 81 8.80 -3.81 -8.69
CA MET A 81 8.60 -3.54 -10.12
C MET A 81 9.92 -3.50 -10.89
N PHE A 82 10.94 -2.83 -10.34
CA PHE A 82 12.29 -2.84 -10.91
C PHE A 82 12.87 -4.26 -11.00
N SER A 83 12.67 -5.08 -9.99
CA SER A 83 13.14 -6.47 -9.99
C SER A 83 12.39 -7.33 -10.99
N ALA A 84 11.07 -7.20 -11.09
CA ALA A 84 10.29 -7.92 -12.09
C ALA A 84 10.71 -7.55 -13.52
N SER A 85 10.88 -6.26 -13.83
CA SER A 85 11.23 -5.81 -15.18
C SER A 85 12.63 -6.25 -15.64
N ASN A 86 13.54 -6.55 -14.70
CA ASN A 86 14.93 -6.94 -15.01
C ASN A 86 15.21 -8.44 -14.81
N ALA A 87 14.45 -9.12 -13.94
CA ALA A 87 14.60 -10.56 -13.70
C ALA A 87 13.93 -11.40 -14.79
N PHE A 88 12.94 -10.86 -15.48
CA PHE A 88 12.27 -11.50 -16.60
C PHE A 88 12.58 -10.72 -17.89
N GLU A 89 12.99 -11.40 -18.96
CA GLU A 89 13.07 -10.81 -20.32
C GLU A 89 11.65 -10.57 -20.86
N ILE A 90 10.92 -9.63 -20.24
CA ILE A 90 9.61 -9.20 -20.75
C ILE A 90 9.88 -8.10 -21.78
N GLU A 91 10.05 -8.50 -23.04
CA GLU A 91 9.97 -7.58 -24.18
C GLU A 91 8.61 -6.86 -24.13
N GLY A 92 8.58 -5.60 -23.65
CA GLY A 92 7.40 -4.74 -23.78
C GLY A 92 7.02 -3.88 -22.57
N GLU A 93 7.62 -4.08 -21.40
CA GLU A 93 7.37 -3.23 -20.21
C GLU A 93 8.65 -2.57 -19.71
N ASP A 94 9.26 -1.75 -20.57
CA ASP A 94 10.26 -0.78 -20.15
C ASP A 94 9.64 0.17 -19.12
N GLY A 95 9.83 -0.14 -17.84
CA GLY A 95 9.84 0.80 -16.72
C GLY A 95 8.75 1.88 -16.73
N LYS A 96 7.54 1.58 -17.21
CA LYS A 96 6.46 2.56 -17.28
C LYS A 96 6.20 3.02 -15.86
N GLU A 97 6.47 4.31 -15.60
CA GLU A 97 5.93 4.99 -14.43
C GLU A 97 4.45 4.59 -14.32
N PRO A 98 3.93 4.29 -13.12
CA PRO A 98 2.55 3.88 -12.97
C PRO A 98 1.69 4.91 -13.70
N GLU A 99 1.06 4.46 -14.78
CA GLU A 99 0.22 5.31 -15.62
C GLU A 99 -0.76 5.97 -14.66
N LYS A 100 -0.74 7.30 -14.60
CA LYS A 100 -1.64 8.01 -13.70
C LYS A 100 -3.04 7.66 -14.14
N ILE A 101 -3.72 6.85 -13.35
CA ILE A 101 -5.11 6.52 -13.58
C ILE A 101 -5.90 7.81 -13.33
N GLU A 102 -6.13 8.56 -14.40
CA GLU A 102 -6.95 9.76 -14.37
C GLU A 102 -8.41 9.34 -14.41
N PHE A 103 -9.01 9.25 -13.23
CA PHE A 103 -10.44 8.95 -13.15
C PHE A 103 -11.25 10.15 -13.61
N GLY A 104 -12.08 9.94 -14.64
CA GLY A 104 -13.06 10.93 -15.08
C GLY A 104 -14.21 11.06 -14.07
N TRP A 105 -14.92 12.19 -14.09
CA TRP A 105 -16.10 12.41 -13.23
C TRP A 105 -17.17 11.30 -13.36
N GLY A 106 -17.33 10.73 -14.56
CA GLY A 106 -18.25 9.62 -14.80
C GLY A 106 -17.82 8.32 -14.12
N GLU A 107 -16.52 8.02 -14.09
CA GLU A 107 -15.97 6.82 -13.45
C GLU A 107 -16.05 6.94 -11.93
N ILE A 108 -15.74 8.12 -11.40
CA ILE A 108 -15.90 8.42 -9.97
C ILE A 108 -17.37 8.28 -9.57
N ALA A 109 -18.30 8.84 -10.35
CA ALA A 109 -19.73 8.72 -10.08
C ALA A 109 -20.19 7.26 -10.12
N PHE A 110 -19.72 6.47 -11.10
CA PHE A 110 -20.02 5.04 -11.18
C PHE A 110 -19.50 4.28 -9.96
N ILE A 111 -18.25 4.51 -9.55
CA ILE A 111 -17.66 3.88 -8.36
C ILE A 111 -18.48 4.22 -7.12
N VAL A 112 -18.85 5.49 -6.93
CA VAL A 112 -19.65 5.93 -5.79
C VAL A 112 -21.03 5.27 -5.80
N VAL A 113 -21.71 5.22 -6.95
CA VAL A 113 -23.03 4.57 -7.08
C VAL A 113 -22.92 3.06 -6.83
N ALA A 114 -21.88 2.41 -7.37
CA ALA A 114 -21.65 0.98 -7.15
C ALA A 114 -21.38 0.66 -5.68
N LEU A 115 -20.56 1.46 -5.00
CA LEU A 115 -20.30 1.32 -3.56
C LEU A 115 -21.56 1.57 -2.74
N ALA A 116 -22.31 2.64 -3.04
CA ALA A 116 -23.57 2.92 -2.36
C ALA A 116 -24.60 1.81 -2.57
N GLY A 117 -24.70 1.27 -3.78
CA GLY A 117 -25.55 0.13 -4.11
C GLY A 117 -25.15 -1.12 -3.34
N MET A 118 -23.85 -1.43 -3.28
CA MET A 118 -23.34 -2.57 -2.52
C MET A 118 -23.63 -2.42 -1.02
N MET A 119 -23.41 -1.23 -0.45
CA MET A 119 -23.79 -0.94 0.94
C MET A 119 -25.30 -1.11 1.14
N ALA A 120 -26.13 -0.56 0.25
CA ALA A 120 -27.58 -0.66 0.34
C ALA A 120 -28.04 -2.13 0.31
N VAL A 121 -27.49 -2.96 -0.57
CA VAL A 121 -27.78 -4.40 -0.62
C VAL A 121 -27.38 -5.07 0.69
N PHE A 122 -26.20 -4.76 1.22
CA PHE A 122 -25.69 -5.35 2.46
C PHE A 122 -26.53 -4.99 3.70
N PHE A 123 -27.24 -3.86 3.70
CA PHE A 123 -28.18 -3.50 4.78
C PHE A 123 -29.61 -4.00 4.51
N LEU A 124 -30.08 -3.85 3.28
CA LEU A 124 -31.47 -4.09 2.91
C LEU A 124 -31.80 -5.57 2.83
N VAL A 125 -30.89 -6.41 2.32
CA VAL A 125 -31.12 -7.84 2.17
C VAL A 125 -31.23 -8.54 3.53
N PRO A 126 -30.30 -8.35 4.50
CA PRO A 126 -30.45 -8.95 5.83
C PRO A 126 -31.71 -8.49 6.55
N TYR A 127 -32.09 -7.21 6.41
CA TYR A 127 -33.32 -6.65 6.97
C TYR A 127 -34.60 -7.28 6.36
N LEU A 128 -34.66 -7.42 5.03
CA LEU A 128 -35.78 -8.05 4.35
C LEU A 128 -35.88 -9.55 4.67
N LEU A 129 -34.77 -10.29 4.67
CA LEU A 129 -34.78 -11.72 5.01
C LEU A 129 -35.19 -11.96 6.47
N SER A 130 -34.63 -11.19 7.41
CA SER A 130 -34.97 -11.35 8.84
C SER A 130 -36.43 -10.99 9.13
N SER A 131 -36.99 -9.99 8.46
CA SER A 131 -38.42 -9.66 8.56
C SER A 131 -39.33 -10.70 7.88
N TRP A 132 -38.89 -11.34 6.79
CA TRP A 132 -39.65 -12.43 6.14
C TRP A 132 -39.70 -13.71 6.97
N LEU A 133 -38.71 -13.92 7.85
CA LEU A 133 -38.71 -14.99 8.86
C LEU A 133 -39.68 -14.73 10.02
N GLY A 134 -40.46 -13.64 9.97
CA GLY A 134 -41.49 -13.32 10.98
C GLY A 134 -40.92 -12.86 12.32
N LEU A 135 -39.65 -12.45 12.35
CA LEU A 135 -39.01 -11.93 13.55
C LEU A 135 -39.46 -10.48 13.77
N GLU A 136 -40.00 -10.17 14.95
CA GLU A 136 -40.38 -8.81 15.31
C GLU A 136 -39.14 -7.89 15.35
N SER A 137 -39.19 -6.82 14.56
CA SER A 137 -38.16 -5.79 14.52
C SER A 137 -37.93 -5.21 15.92
N GLY A 138 -36.69 -5.27 16.41
CA GLY A 138 -36.31 -4.73 17.74
C GLY A 138 -36.04 -5.79 18.81
N THR A 139 -36.30 -7.07 18.55
CA THR A 139 -35.93 -8.17 19.46
C THR A 139 -34.44 -8.50 19.31
N VAL A 140 -33.77 -8.92 20.40
CA VAL A 140 -32.38 -9.44 20.35
C VAL A 140 -32.23 -10.56 19.30
N LEU A 141 -33.27 -11.40 19.15
CA LEU A 141 -33.32 -12.47 18.16
C LEU A 141 -33.31 -11.96 16.71
N PHE A 142 -33.92 -10.80 16.43
CA PHE A 142 -33.88 -10.15 15.13
C PHE A 142 -32.45 -9.70 14.79
N ASN A 143 -31.77 -9.03 15.74
CA ASN A 143 -30.39 -8.57 15.55
C ASN A 143 -29.40 -9.72 15.36
N ILE A 144 -29.60 -10.84 16.08
CA ILE A 144 -28.77 -12.04 15.91
C ILE A 144 -29.03 -12.67 14.54
N ALA A 145 -30.28 -12.82 14.12
CA ALA A 145 -30.63 -13.38 12.81
C ALA A 145 -30.06 -12.52 11.68
N GLU A 146 -30.20 -11.19 11.77
CA GLU A 146 -29.63 -10.25 10.82
C GLU A 146 -28.10 -10.35 10.75
N ALA A 147 -27.43 -10.47 11.91
CA ALA A 147 -25.98 -10.64 11.96
C ALA A 147 -25.51 -11.97 11.33
N VAL A 148 -26.25 -13.07 11.54
CA VAL A 148 -25.96 -14.37 10.93
C VAL A 148 -26.17 -14.31 9.41
N ILE A 149 -27.25 -13.67 8.95
CA ILE A 149 -27.51 -13.49 7.51
C ILE A 149 -26.40 -12.64 6.88
N ARG A 150 -25.97 -11.56 7.53
CA ARG A 150 -24.83 -10.73 7.06
C ARG A 150 -23.51 -11.49 6.99
N LEU A 151 -23.28 -12.44 7.90
CA LEU A 151 -22.06 -13.26 7.90
C LEU A 151 -22.08 -14.34 6.81
N ALA A 152 -23.26 -14.81 6.43
CA ALA A 152 -23.44 -15.87 5.43
C ALA A 152 -23.43 -15.35 3.98
N MET A 153 -23.71 -14.06 3.78
CA MET A 153 -23.68 -13.36 2.49
C MET A 153 -22.27 -12.88 2.13
#